data_AF-A0A919D011-F1
#
_entry.id   AF-A0A919D011-F1
#
_cell.length_a   1.000
_cell.length_b   1.000
_cell.length_c   1.000
_cell.angle_alpha   90.00
_cell.angle_beta   90.00
_cell.angle_gamma   90.00
#
_symmetry.space_group_name_H-M   'P 1'
#
loop_
_entity.id
_entity.type
_entity.pdbx_description
1 polymer ?
#
loop_
_entity_poly.entity_id
_entity_poly.type
_entity_poly.pdbx_seq_one_letter_code
_entity_poly.pdbx_strand_id
1 'polypeptide(L)' 'MSEALRRIADAVTDVTEGEVDALLSALGLAGRKQQPVREVRRTPLPSPRSAPDIHSEVEWV' A
#
# COMPACT_ATOMS: atom_id res chain seq x y z
N MET A 1 22.53 14.95 20.65
CA MET A 1 21.52 13.87 20.71
C MET A 1 21.12 13.71 22.15
N SER A 2 19.82 13.78 22.50
CA SER A 2 19.38 13.79 23.90
C SER A 2 19.51 12.40 24.53
N GLU A 3 19.81 12.35 25.82
CA GLU A 3 19.96 11.10 26.59
C GLU A 3 18.68 10.23 26.55
N ALA A 4 17.51 10.87 26.51
CA ALA A 4 16.23 10.19 26.37
C ALA A 4 16.12 9.43 25.04
N LEU A 5 16.56 10.05 23.94
CA LEU A 5 16.54 9.42 22.62
C LEU A 5 17.54 8.26 22.53
N ARG A 6 18.69 8.37 23.18
CA ARG A 6 19.68 7.29 23.25
C ARG A 6 19.13 6.05 23.96
N ARG A 7 18.49 6.23 25.12
CA ARG A 7 17.86 5.12 25.86
C ARG A 7 16.74 4.45 25.09
N ILE A 8 15.94 5.23 24.35
CA ILE A 8 14.90 4.68 23.48
C ILE A 8 15.52 3.88 22.33
N ALA A 9 16.58 4.42 21.70
CA ALA A 9 17.28 3.71 20.63
C ALA A 9 17.88 2.40 21.13
N ASP A 10 18.60 2.41 22.26
CA ASP A 10 19.18 1.20 22.86
C ASP A 10 18.09 0.16 23.19
N ALA A 11 16.96 0.58 23.76
CA ALA A 11 15.84 -0.32 24.07
C ALA A 11 15.15 -0.91 22.83
N VAL A 12 15.15 -0.21 21.70
CA VAL A 12 14.59 -0.70 20.43
C VAL A 12 15.59 -1.58 19.68
N THR A 13 16.90 -1.40 19.90
CA THR A 13 17.97 -2.15 19.21
C THR A 13 17.97 -3.62 19.60
N ASP A 14 17.55 -3.93 20.83
CA ASP A 14 17.48 -5.31 21.35
C ASP A 14 16.23 -6.07 20.88
N VAL A 15 15.30 -5.44 20.16
CA VAL A 15 14.07 -6.09 19.70
C VAL A 15 14.33 -6.87 18.43
N THR A 16 14.08 -8.16 18.47
CA THR A 16 14.19 -9.05 17.31
C THR A 16 12.99 -8.90 16.37
N GLU A 17 13.18 -9.22 15.09
CA GLU A 17 12.10 -9.23 14.10
C GLU A 17 10.92 -10.13 14.51
N GLY A 18 11.21 -11.26 15.19
CA GLY A 18 10.20 -12.17 15.73
C GLY A 18 9.39 -11.58 16.88
N GLU A 19 10.00 -10.78 17.75
CA GLU A 19 9.29 -10.08 18.84
C GLU A 19 8.41 -8.96 18.30
N VAL A 20 8.89 -8.25 17.27
CA VAL A 20 8.07 -7.27 16.54
C VAL A 20 6.86 -7.95 15.91
N ASP A 21 7.04 -9.08 15.21
CA ASP A 21 5.94 -9.80 14.57
C ASP A 21 4.95 -10.36 15.59
N ALA A 22 5.43 -10.86 16.74
CA ALA A 22 4.58 -11.30 17.84
C ALA A 22 3.77 -10.15 18.45
N LEU A 23 4.39 -8.98 18.65
CA LEU A 23 3.71 -7.78 19.16
C LEU A 23 2.66 -7.27 18.15
N LEU A 24 3.03 -7.17 16.87
CA LEU A 24 2.12 -6.77 15.81
C LEU A 24 0.96 -7.78 15.68
N SER A 25 1.22 -9.07 15.87
CA SER A 25 0.18 -10.11 15.89
C SER A 25 -0.77 -9.95 17.07
N ALA A 26 -0.23 -9.73 18.28
CA ALA A 26 -1.03 -9.50 19.49
C ALA A 26 -1.89 -8.23 19.38
N LEU A 27 -1.42 -7.21 18.67
CA LEU A 27 -2.16 -5.97 18.39
C LEU A 27 -3.11 -6.11 17.18
N GLY A 28 -3.19 -7.28 16.54
CA GLY A 28 -4.02 -7.52 15.36
C GLY A 28 -3.52 -6.85 14.07
N LEU A 29 -2.30 -6.30 14.08
CA LEU A 29 -1.66 -5.58 13.00
C LEU A 29 -0.86 -6.49 12.05
N ALA A 30 -0.36 -7.64 12.52
CA ALA A 30 0.34 -8.63 11.67
C ALA A 30 -0.60 -9.38 10.70
N GLY A 31 -1.90 -9.09 10.74
CA GLY A 31 -2.94 -9.77 10.00
C GLY A 31 -3.25 -9.22 8.60
N ARG A 32 -2.47 -8.28 8.06
CA ARG A 32 -2.55 -7.96 6.62
C ARG A 32 -1.54 -8.76 5.82
N LYS A 33 -1.60 -10.10 5.96
CA LYS A 33 -1.40 -10.94 4.77
C LYS A 33 -2.30 -10.35 3.72
N GLN A 34 -1.69 -9.83 2.65
CA GLN A 34 -2.33 -9.16 1.53
C GLN A 34 -3.72 -9.75 1.35
N GLN A 35 -4.73 -9.00 1.78
CA GLN A 35 -6.12 -9.37 1.56
C GLN A 35 -6.18 -9.66 0.06
N PRO A 36 -6.58 -10.85 -0.40
CA PRO A 36 -6.63 -11.13 -1.82
C PRO A 36 -7.41 -9.98 -2.40
N VAL A 37 -6.75 -9.17 -3.24
CA VAL A 37 -7.28 -7.89 -3.73
C VAL A 37 -8.70 -8.18 -4.11
N ARG A 38 -9.64 -7.73 -3.28
CA ARG A 38 -11.04 -8.07 -3.45
C ARG A 38 -11.34 -7.52 -4.82
N GLU A 39 -11.49 -8.38 -5.82
CA GLU A 39 -11.53 -7.97 -7.22
C GLU A 39 -12.56 -6.87 -7.28
N VAL A 40 -12.08 -5.63 -7.40
CA VAL A 40 -12.94 -4.48 -7.49
C VAL A 40 -13.70 -4.78 -8.76
N ARG A 41 -15.02 -5.04 -8.65
CA ARG A 41 -15.88 -5.27 -9.81
C ARG A 41 -15.74 -4.03 -10.68
N ARG A 42 -14.87 -4.12 -11.69
CA ARG A 42 -14.62 -3.00 -12.59
C ARG A 42 -15.83 -2.95 -13.49
N THR A 43 -16.63 -1.90 -13.37
CA THR A 43 -17.61 -1.58 -14.41
C THR A 43 -16.80 -1.44 -15.72
N PRO A 44 -17.15 -2.20 -16.77
CA PRO A 44 -16.42 -2.09 -18.03
C PRO A 44 -16.53 -0.65 -18.55
N LEU A 45 -15.45 -0.18 -19.17
CA LEU A 45 -15.48 1.12 -19.85
C LEU A 45 -16.54 1.08 -20.97
N PRO A 46 -17.24 2.20 -21.23
CA PRO A 46 -18.12 2.28 -22.38
C PRO A 46 -17.32 2.04 -23.66
N SER A 47 -17.94 1.44 -24.66
CA SER A 47 -17.33 1.27 -25.98
C SER A 47 -16.86 2.64 -26.49
N PRO A 48 -15.67 2.73 -27.12
CA PRO A 48 -15.19 3.96 -27.72
C PRO A 48 -16.28 4.54 -28.63
N ARG A 49 -16.73 5.76 -28.33
CA ARG A 49 -17.73 6.44 -29.15
C ARG A 49 -17.04 6.88 -30.44
N SER A 50 -17.36 6.23 -31.55
CA SER A 50 -17.01 6.76 -32.87
C SER A 50 -17.78 8.06 -33.06
N ALA A 51 -17.09 9.19 -32.99
CA ALA A 51 -17.63 10.51 -33.29
C ALA A 51 -17.09 10.91 -34.67
N PRO A 52 -17.84 10.68 -35.76
CA PRO A 52 -17.34 10.89 -37.12
C PRO A 52 -16.99 12.35 -37.41
N ASP A 53 -17.50 13.29 -36.62
CA ASP A 53 -17.24 14.74 -36.75
C ASP A 53 -16.12 15.24 -35.82
N ILE A 54 -15.46 14.37 -35.06
CA ILE A 54 -14.32 14.74 -34.19
C ILE A 54 -13.04 14.25 -34.85
N HIS A 55 -12.33 15.17 -35.49
CA HIS A 55 -10.98 14.93 -36.00
C HIS A 55 -9.96 15.33 -34.92
N SER A 56 -9.12 14.38 -34.49
CA SER A 56 -8.00 14.70 -33.60
C SER A 56 -6.84 15.24 -34.43
N GLU A 57 -6.43 16.49 -34.19
CA GLU A 57 -5.27 17.10 -34.85
C GLU A 57 -3.91 16.56 -34.31
N VAL A 58 -3.94 15.71 -33.29
CA VAL A 58 -2.75 15.16 -32.63
C VAL A 58 -2.76 13.64 -32.81
N GLU A 59 -1.75 13.12 -33.50
CA GLU A 59 -1.46 11.70 -33.55
C GLU A 59 -0.95 11.25 -32.17
N TRP A 60 -1.68 10.35 -31.51
CA TRP A 60 -1.21 9.73 -30.28
C TRP A 60 -0.29 8.57 -30.64
N VAL A 61 1.01 8.71 -30.37
CA VAL A 61 2.03 7.64 -30.43
C VAL A 61 2.02 6.83 -29.15
#